data_AF-A0A938KKS7-F1
#
_entry.id   AF-A0A938KKS7-F1
#
_cell.length_a   1.000
_cell.length_b   1.000
_cell.length_c   1.000
_cell.angle_alpha   90.00
_cell.angle_beta   90.00
_cell.angle_gamma   90.00
#
_symmetry.space_group_name_H-M   'P 1'
#
loop_
_entity.id
_entity.type
_entity.pdbx_description
1 polymer ?
#
loop_
_entity_poly.entity_id
_entity_poly.type
_entity_poly.pdbx_seq_one_letter_code
_entity_poly.pdbx_strand_id
1 'polypeptide(L)'
;HTLYVKGERTLNWKTSADGRTWSTPQLLAHIEMGDYQLTARAGGTDRLATAFDLHPNHGREGKGLNYRTNLYYAETGDAGATWTNVAGVRLTPPLTSAQNPALVRDYRSENLSVYLKELAFTAEGRPVILFLTSKGFNPGPESGPFQWYTARWTGATWEFRPFTTSDHNYDHGTLYIEADGTWRVIAPTEPGPQPWGTGGDMVMWTSRDQGAHWTRVKQLTQNSRYNHSYARQPVNADPEFYALWADGSPLEATPSALYFATQDGRVYRLPERMTTATAKPEPVR
;
A
#
# COMPACT_ATOMS: atom_id res chain seq x y z
N HIS A 1 -12.69 -4.65 5.40
CA HIS A 1 -12.63 -6.11 5.63
C HIS A 1 -12.97 -6.81 4.33
N THR A 2 -12.25 -7.86 3.98
CA THR A 2 -12.46 -8.57 2.72
C THR A 2 -13.28 -9.82 2.92
N LEU A 3 -14.31 -10.01 2.10
CA LEU A 3 -15.07 -11.24 1.99
C LEU A 3 -15.08 -11.70 0.52
N TYR A 4 -15.49 -12.94 0.28
CA TYR A 4 -15.57 -13.48 -1.07
C TYR A 4 -17.00 -13.86 -1.42
N VAL A 5 -17.45 -13.45 -2.60
CA VAL A 5 -18.72 -13.87 -3.19
C VAL A 5 -18.40 -14.54 -4.50
N LYS A 6 -18.70 -15.84 -4.64
CA LYS A 6 -18.40 -16.64 -5.84
C LYS A 6 -16.92 -16.59 -6.28
N GLY A 7 -15.99 -16.47 -5.32
CA GLY A 7 -14.55 -16.38 -5.59
C GLY A 7 -14.04 -14.97 -5.91
N GLU A 8 -14.93 -13.98 -5.99
CA GLU A 8 -14.60 -12.57 -6.24
C GLU A 8 -14.45 -11.81 -4.94
N ARG A 9 -13.46 -10.91 -4.90
CA ARG A 9 -13.08 -10.19 -3.69
C ARG A 9 -14.00 -8.99 -3.47
N THR A 10 -14.70 -8.94 -2.34
CA THR A 10 -15.61 -7.85 -1.99
C THR A 10 -15.09 -7.04 -0.83
N LEU A 11 -15.28 -5.72 -0.89
CA LEU A 11 -14.90 -4.78 0.16
C LEU A 11 -16.08 -4.57 1.08
N ASN A 12 -15.88 -4.85 2.37
CA ASN A 12 -16.92 -4.75 3.38
C ASN A 12 -16.41 -3.95 4.57
N TRP A 13 -17.32 -3.38 5.36
CA TRP A 13 -16.99 -2.82 6.68
C TRP A 13 -17.85 -3.44 7.77
N LYS A 14 -17.35 -3.31 9.00
CA LYS A 14 -18.03 -3.70 10.23
C LYS A 14 -17.73 -2.62 11.25
N THR A 15 -18.64 -2.39 12.18
CA THR A 15 -18.47 -1.47 13.29
C THR A 15 -18.52 -2.20 14.62
N SER A 16 -17.87 -1.65 15.62
CA SER A 16 -17.92 -2.13 17.00
C SER A 16 -17.67 -0.95 17.93
N ALA A 17 -18.50 -0.84 18.97
CA ALA A 17 -18.35 0.19 20.00
C ALA A 17 -17.37 -0.24 21.11
N ASP A 18 -17.13 -1.54 21.28
CA ASP A 18 -16.34 -2.12 22.37
C ASP A 18 -15.12 -2.93 21.88
N GLY A 19 -14.95 -3.04 20.56
CA GLY A 19 -13.93 -3.86 19.91
C GLY A 19 -14.15 -5.37 20.00
N ARG A 20 -15.24 -5.84 20.63
CA ARG A 20 -15.52 -7.26 20.91
C ARG A 20 -16.76 -7.73 20.16
N THR A 21 -17.85 -6.99 20.25
CA THR A 21 -19.09 -7.26 19.53
C THR A 21 -19.13 -6.42 18.26
N TRP A 22 -19.23 -7.09 17.12
CA TRP A 22 -19.17 -6.46 15.80
C TRP A 22 -20.50 -6.58 15.07
N SER A 23 -20.86 -5.55 14.30
CA SER A 23 -22.01 -5.58 13.38
C SER A 23 -21.89 -6.73 12.37
N THR A 24 -22.98 -7.04 11.67
CA THR A 24 -22.88 -7.81 10.43
C THR A 24 -22.03 -7.04 9.41
N PRO A 25 -21.30 -7.74 8.52
CA PRO A 25 -20.61 -7.09 7.42
C PRO A 25 -21.57 -6.32 6.51
N GLN A 26 -21.20 -5.10 6.16
CA GLN A 26 -21.89 -4.26 5.18
C GLN A 26 -21.01 -4.13 3.93
N LEU A 27 -21.61 -4.26 2.75
CA LEU A 27 -20.89 -4.29 1.47
C LEU A 27 -20.60 -2.85 0.98
N LEU A 28 -19.32 -2.50 0.90
CA LEU A 28 -18.86 -1.21 0.36
C LEU A 28 -18.76 -1.25 -1.16
N ALA A 29 -18.02 -2.22 -1.68
CA ALA A 29 -17.76 -2.35 -3.09
C ALA A 29 -17.63 -3.81 -3.51
N HIS A 30 -18.14 -4.08 -4.70
CA HIS A 30 -17.91 -5.27 -5.50
C HIS A 30 -18.00 -4.80 -6.94
N ILE A 31 -16.97 -4.07 -7.39
CA ILE A 31 -16.94 -3.51 -8.74
C ILE A 31 -16.50 -4.62 -9.68
N GLU A 32 -17.32 -4.91 -10.68
CA GLU A 32 -17.05 -5.96 -11.68
C GLU A 32 -16.67 -7.31 -11.03
N MET A 33 -15.41 -7.75 -11.11
CA MET A 33 -14.95 -9.03 -10.53
C MET A 33 -14.26 -8.88 -9.16
N GLY A 34 -14.46 -7.73 -8.51
CA GLY A 34 -13.97 -7.44 -7.17
C GLY A 34 -12.83 -6.45 -7.10
N ASP A 35 -12.31 -6.25 -5.89
CA ASP A 35 -11.45 -5.10 -5.56
C ASP A 35 -10.42 -5.46 -4.48
N TYR A 36 -9.22 -4.88 -4.53
CA TYR A 36 -8.30 -4.81 -3.38
C TYR A 36 -8.35 -3.42 -2.74
N GLN A 37 -8.14 -3.37 -1.43
CA GLN A 37 -8.15 -2.11 -0.68
C GLN A 37 -7.00 -1.97 0.30
N LEU A 38 -6.65 -0.71 0.58
CA LEU A 38 -5.89 -0.27 1.74
C LEU A 38 -6.71 0.76 2.50
N THR A 39 -6.56 0.79 3.82
CA THR A 39 -7.30 1.72 4.69
C THR A 39 -6.35 2.48 5.60
N ALA A 40 -6.67 3.74 5.86
CA ALA A 40 -5.94 4.56 6.82
C ALA A 40 -6.91 5.41 7.65
N ARG A 41 -6.54 5.66 8.90
CA ARG A 41 -7.21 6.58 9.80
C ARG A 41 -6.49 7.92 9.77
N ALA A 42 -7.23 9.03 9.70
CA ALA A 42 -6.64 10.35 9.76
C ALA A 42 -6.32 10.71 11.23
N GLY A 43 -5.07 10.48 11.64
CA GLY A 43 -4.60 10.78 12.99
C GLY A 43 -5.48 10.14 14.08
N GLY A 44 -5.77 10.92 15.12
CA GLY A 44 -6.66 10.52 16.23
C GLY A 44 -8.16 10.71 15.98
N THR A 45 -8.59 10.97 14.75
CA THR A 45 -10.00 11.31 14.41
C THR A 45 -10.82 10.08 14.03
N ASP A 46 -12.15 10.18 13.96
CA ASP A 46 -13.00 9.08 13.46
C ASP A 46 -13.04 8.97 11.94
N ARG A 47 -12.29 9.84 11.23
CA ARG A 47 -12.17 9.78 9.78
C ARG A 47 -11.30 8.60 9.37
N LEU A 48 -11.91 7.70 8.60
CA LEU A 48 -11.27 6.56 7.97
C LEU A 48 -11.46 6.66 6.47
N ALA A 49 -10.39 6.43 5.72
CA ALA A 49 -10.44 6.34 4.28
C ALA A 49 -10.00 4.98 3.77
N THR A 50 -10.45 4.67 2.57
CA THR A 50 -10.06 3.50 1.81
C THR A 50 -9.70 3.91 0.40
N ALA A 51 -8.54 3.46 -0.06
CA ALA A 51 -8.17 3.47 -1.46
C ALA A 51 -8.31 2.04 -1.99
N PHE A 52 -8.84 1.88 -3.20
CA PHE A 52 -9.05 0.57 -3.79
C PHE A 52 -8.84 0.57 -5.30
N ASP A 53 -8.55 -0.61 -5.84
CA ASP A 53 -8.47 -0.92 -7.27
C ASP A 53 -9.67 -1.79 -7.68
N LEU A 54 -9.82 -2.06 -8.98
CA LEU A 54 -10.84 -2.97 -9.51
C LEU A 54 -10.22 -4.13 -10.30
N HIS A 55 -10.91 -5.27 -10.31
CA HIS A 55 -10.67 -6.40 -11.21
C HIS A 55 -11.55 -6.31 -12.46
N PRO A 56 -10.97 -6.03 -13.64
CA PRO A 56 -11.77 -5.68 -14.80
C PRO A 56 -12.35 -6.94 -15.46
N ASN A 57 -13.66 -6.99 -15.69
CA ASN A 57 -14.28 -8.11 -16.43
C ASN A 57 -14.11 -8.00 -17.95
N HIS A 58 -13.60 -6.87 -18.46
CA HIS A 58 -13.32 -6.60 -19.87
C HIS A 58 -12.19 -5.57 -20.05
N GLY A 59 -11.74 -5.39 -21.31
CA GLY A 59 -10.80 -4.32 -21.67
C GLY A 59 -9.34 -4.56 -21.29
N ARG A 60 -9.02 -5.75 -20.76
CA ARG A 60 -7.66 -6.24 -20.53
C ARG A 60 -7.55 -7.68 -21.01
N GLU A 61 -6.39 -8.06 -21.52
CA GLU A 61 -6.07 -9.46 -21.78
C GLU A 61 -6.16 -10.22 -20.43
N GLY A 62 -6.73 -11.43 -20.38
CA GLY A 62 -6.89 -12.17 -19.12
C GLY A 62 -8.06 -11.74 -18.21
N LYS A 63 -8.30 -12.55 -17.17
CA LYS A 63 -9.35 -12.36 -16.15
C LYS A 63 -8.80 -12.72 -14.77
N GLY A 64 -9.46 -12.26 -13.70
CA GLY A 64 -9.20 -12.69 -12.32
C GLY A 64 -8.22 -11.80 -11.54
N LEU A 65 -7.75 -12.32 -10.39
CA LEU A 65 -7.07 -11.58 -9.31
C LEU A 65 -5.75 -10.86 -9.69
N ASN A 66 -5.20 -11.21 -10.85
CA ASN A 66 -3.93 -10.69 -11.32
C ASN A 66 -4.08 -9.37 -12.09
N TYR A 67 -5.25 -9.12 -12.68
CA TYR A 67 -5.53 -7.85 -13.33
C TYR A 67 -6.23 -6.92 -12.36
N ARG A 68 -5.54 -5.84 -12.04
CA ARG A 68 -5.99 -4.78 -11.14
C ARG A 68 -5.80 -3.47 -11.85
N THR A 69 -6.80 -2.62 -11.90
CA THR A 69 -6.71 -1.34 -12.58
C THR A 69 -7.56 -0.30 -11.86
N ASN A 70 -7.50 0.92 -12.38
CA ASN A 70 -8.11 2.11 -11.82
C ASN A 70 -7.66 2.39 -10.38
N LEU A 71 -7.98 3.60 -9.95
CA LEU A 71 -7.76 4.03 -8.58
C LEU A 71 -9.05 4.66 -8.08
N TYR A 72 -9.50 4.25 -6.91
CA TYR A 72 -10.68 4.78 -6.23
C TYR A 72 -10.32 5.27 -4.83
N TYR A 73 -11.12 6.21 -4.33
CA TYR A 73 -11.04 6.72 -2.98
C TYR A 73 -12.43 6.94 -2.39
N ALA A 74 -12.65 6.41 -1.19
CA ALA A 74 -13.84 6.66 -0.39
C ALA A 74 -13.44 6.89 1.08
N GLU A 75 -14.25 7.64 1.81
CA GLU A 75 -14.02 7.90 3.22
C GLU A 75 -15.31 8.02 4.00
N THR A 76 -15.20 7.86 5.31
CA THR A 76 -16.26 8.03 6.29
C THR A 76 -15.71 8.77 7.50
N GLY A 77 -16.54 9.62 8.12
CA GLY A 77 -16.25 10.28 9.40
C GLY A 77 -17.14 9.80 10.55
N ASP A 78 -18.01 8.81 10.29
CA ASP A 78 -19.10 8.38 11.18
C ASP A 78 -19.19 6.85 11.23
N ALA A 79 -18.02 6.19 11.26
CA ALA A 79 -17.87 4.75 11.32
C ALA A 79 -18.59 3.97 10.19
N GLY A 80 -18.76 4.59 9.03
CA GLY A 80 -19.34 3.98 7.83
C GLY A 80 -20.86 4.11 7.73
N ALA A 81 -21.52 4.94 8.56
CA ALA A 81 -22.92 5.30 8.34
C ALA A 81 -23.08 6.13 7.06
N THR A 82 -22.11 7.00 6.80
CA THR A 82 -21.99 7.81 5.60
C THR A 82 -20.63 7.58 4.94
N TRP A 83 -20.67 7.44 3.62
CA TRP A 83 -19.48 7.34 2.77
C TRP A 83 -19.50 8.49 1.77
N THR A 84 -18.36 9.15 1.59
CA THR A 84 -18.17 10.20 0.59
C THR A 84 -16.90 9.94 -0.22
N ASN A 85 -16.80 10.57 -1.39
CA ASN A 85 -15.49 10.73 -2.04
C ASN A 85 -14.71 11.87 -1.36
N VAL A 86 -13.50 12.16 -1.86
CA VAL A 86 -12.61 13.18 -1.28
C VAL A 86 -13.17 14.62 -1.36
N ALA A 87 -14.12 14.88 -2.26
CA ALA A 87 -14.77 16.18 -2.43
C ALA A 87 -16.07 16.30 -1.62
N GLY A 88 -16.39 15.32 -0.76
CA GLY A 88 -17.61 15.30 0.06
C GLY A 88 -18.87 14.84 -0.69
N VAL A 89 -18.76 14.36 -1.93
CA VAL A 89 -19.90 13.82 -2.67
C VAL A 89 -20.31 12.49 -2.03
N ARG A 90 -21.57 12.37 -1.63
CA ARG A 90 -22.15 11.15 -1.06
C ARG A 90 -22.02 9.97 -2.02
N LEU A 91 -21.50 8.86 -1.51
CA LEU A 91 -21.48 7.56 -2.16
C LEU A 91 -22.67 6.72 -1.68
N THR A 92 -23.18 5.84 -2.53
CA THR A 92 -24.27 4.91 -2.20
C THR A 92 -23.77 3.48 -2.33
N PRO A 93 -23.18 2.89 -1.27
CA PRO A 93 -22.82 1.48 -1.27
C PRO A 93 -24.04 0.57 -1.49
N PRO A 94 -23.85 -0.62 -2.11
CA PRO A 94 -22.59 -1.10 -2.65
C PRO A 94 -22.22 -0.44 -3.98
N LEU A 95 -20.94 -0.09 -4.13
CA LEU A 95 -20.38 0.37 -5.39
C LEU A 95 -20.15 -0.84 -6.31
N THR A 96 -20.81 -0.87 -7.47
CA THR A 96 -20.78 -2.03 -8.39
C THR A 96 -20.34 -1.67 -9.82
N SER A 97 -20.45 -0.40 -10.21
CA SER A 97 -20.02 0.10 -11.51
C SER A 97 -18.61 0.69 -11.42
N ALA A 98 -17.76 0.42 -12.42
CA ALA A 98 -16.45 1.04 -12.53
C ALA A 98 -16.54 2.56 -12.65
N GLN A 99 -17.52 3.07 -13.41
CA GLN A 99 -17.81 4.49 -13.39
C GLN A 99 -18.70 4.81 -12.20
N ASN A 100 -18.11 5.41 -11.15
CA ASN A 100 -18.82 5.87 -9.95
C ASN A 100 -18.08 7.07 -9.32
N PRO A 101 -18.72 7.83 -8.40
CA PRO A 101 -18.11 9.04 -7.86
C PRO A 101 -16.86 8.85 -7.00
N ALA A 102 -16.49 7.62 -6.63
CA ALA A 102 -15.24 7.31 -5.92
C ALA A 102 -14.04 7.19 -6.88
N LEU A 103 -14.26 7.14 -8.20
CA LEU A 103 -13.18 7.00 -9.19
C LEU A 103 -12.24 8.20 -9.14
N VAL A 104 -10.97 7.93 -8.87
CA VAL A 104 -9.87 8.89 -8.89
C VAL A 104 -9.22 8.95 -10.27
N ARG A 105 -8.98 7.80 -10.90
CA ARG A 105 -8.41 7.72 -12.26
C ARG A 105 -8.71 6.39 -12.96
N ASP A 106 -9.05 6.46 -14.24
CA ASP A 106 -9.36 5.30 -15.09
C ASP A 106 -8.11 4.77 -15.81
N TYR A 107 -7.24 4.07 -15.06
CA TYR A 107 -6.04 3.45 -15.61
C TYR A 107 -6.32 2.31 -16.61
N ARG A 108 -7.56 1.80 -16.67
CA ARG A 108 -7.96 0.82 -17.69
C ARG A 108 -7.90 1.44 -19.08
N SER A 109 -8.38 2.68 -19.24
CA SER A 109 -8.29 3.42 -20.50
C SER A 109 -6.85 3.69 -20.94
N GLU A 110 -5.93 3.72 -19.98
CA GLU A 110 -4.48 3.89 -20.19
C GLU A 110 -3.74 2.56 -20.40
N ASN A 111 -4.46 1.43 -20.39
CA ASN A 111 -3.90 0.08 -20.46
C ASN A 111 -2.86 -0.21 -19.36
N LEU A 112 -3.08 0.32 -18.15
CA LEU A 112 -2.17 0.18 -17.01
C LEU A 112 -2.80 -0.59 -15.86
N SER A 113 -2.05 -1.53 -15.30
CA SER A 113 -2.38 -2.17 -14.03
C SER A 113 -2.05 -1.24 -12.88
N VAL A 114 -2.73 -1.39 -11.75
CA VAL A 114 -2.54 -0.59 -10.53
C VAL A 114 -2.35 -1.53 -9.34
N TYR A 115 -1.33 -1.27 -8.53
CA TYR A 115 -1.03 -2.02 -7.32
C TYR A 115 -0.82 -1.06 -6.15
N LEU A 116 -1.74 -1.07 -5.19
CA LEU A 116 -1.75 -0.18 -4.04
C LEU A 116 -0.62 -0.53 -3.04
N LYS A 117 -0.04 0.49 -2.40
CA LYS A 117 1.06 0.34 -1.44
C LYS A 117 0.70 0.90 -0.07
N GLU A 118 0.29 2.17 -0.01
CA GLU A 118 -0.07 2.82 1.25
C GLU A 118 -1.06 3.96 1.04
N LEU A 119 -1.83 4.29 2.08
CA LEU A 119 -2.63 5.52 2.17
C LEU A 119 -2.21 6.28 3.44
N ALA A 120 -1.92 7.57 3.30
CA ALA A 120 -1.56 8.46 4.39
C ALA A 120 -2.33 9.79 4.27
N PHE A 121 -2.22 10.63 5.31
CA PHE A 121 -2.83 11.96 5.33
C PHE A 121 -1.78 13.03 5.60
N THR A 122 -1.90 14.18 4.94
CA THR A 122 -1.13 15.38 5.32
C THR A 122 -1.62 15.96 6.64
N ALA A 123 -0.87 16.92 7.20
CA ALA A 123 -1.28 17.67 8.39
C ALA A 123 -2.65 18.37 8.22
N GLU A 124 -2.99 18.79 7.01
CA GLU A 124 -4.30 19.37 6.66
C GLU A 124 -5.39 18.30 6.43
N GLY A 125 -5.09 17.03 6.70
CA GLY A 125 -6.01 15.92 6.51
C GLY A 125 -6.26 15.59 5.03
N ARG A 126 -5.35 15.91 4.12
CA ARG A 126 -5.51 15.58 2.69
C ARG A 126 -4.94 14.19 2.41
N PRO A 127 -5.68 13.29 1.74
CA PRO A 127 -5.18 11.95 1.46
C PRO A 127 -4.05 11.96 0.44
N VAL A 128 -3.09 11.06 0.64
CA VAL A 128 -1.99 10.74 -0.27
C VAL A 128 -1.90 9.23 -0.40
N ILE A 129 -2.01 8.73 -1.63
CA ILE A 129 -1.96 7.30 -1.96
C ILE A 129 -0.62 7.01 -2.63
N LEU A 130 0.12 6.05 -2.09
CA LEU A 130 1.28 5.44 -2.76
C LEU A 130 0.81 4.20 -3.52
N PHE A 131 1.13 4.13 -4.81
CA PHE A 131 0.76 3.01 -5.67
C PHE A 131 1.80 2.80 -6.76
N LEU A 132 1.72 1.67 -7.45
CA LEU A 132 2.56 1.32 -8.59
C LEU A 132 1.66 1.04 -9.80
N THR A 133 2.14 1.38 -10.99
CA THR A 133 1.54 0.93 -12.26
C THR A 133 2.50 0.07 -13.07
N SER A 134 1.94 -0.79 -13.92
CA SER A 134 2.68 -1.63 -14.85
C SER A 134 1.82 -1.98 -16.07
N LYS A 135 2.40 -2.57 -17.10
CA LYS A 135 1.68 -2.97 -18.32
C LYS A 135 0.99 -4.33 -18.19
N GLY A 136 1.40 -5.15 -17.22
CA GLY A 136 0.95 -6.52 -17.08
C GLY A 136 1.06 -7.03 -15.65
N PHE A 137 0.63 -8.27 -15.44
CA PHE A 137 0.68 -8.92 -14.13
C PHE A 137 1.81 -9.93 -14.01
N ASN A 138 2.34 -10.43 -15.13
CA ASN A 138 3.37 -11.44 -15.15
C ASN A 138 4.65 -10.90 -14.48
N PRO A 139 5.33 -11.72 -13.66
CA PRO A 139 6.68 -11.40 -13.21
C PRO A 139 7.64 -11.32 -14.41
N GLY A 140 8.77 -10.65 -14.24
CA GLY A 140 9.73 -10.43 -15.32
C GLY A 140 9.65 -9.02 -15.93
N PRO A 141 10.60 -8.68 -16.80
CA PRO A 141 10.75 -7.33 -17.36
C PRO A 141 9.61 -6.89 -18.28
N GLU A 142 8.85 -7.83 -18.84
CA GLU A 142 7.84 -7.59 -19.87
C GLU A 142 6.66 -6.74 -19.37
N SER A 143 6.31 -6.85 -18.08
CA SER A 143 5.27 -6.02 -17.46
C SER A 143 5.75 -4.60 -17.16
N GLY A 144 7.03 -4.30 -17.35
CA GLY A 144 7.61 -3.00 -17.04
C GLY A 144 7.13 -1.82 -17.92
N PRO A 145 7.39 -0.57 -17.49
CA PRO A 145 8.05 -0.21 -16.24
C PRO A 145 7.13 -0.42 -15.02
N PHE A 146 7.72 -0.78 -13.88
CA PHE A 146 7.04 -0.86 -12.58
C PHE A 146 7.15 0.49 -11.87
N GLN A 147 6.40 1.47 -12.36
CA GLN A 147 6.52 2.87 -11.94
C GLN A 147 5.67 3.14 -10.69
N TRP A 148 6.32 3.64 -9.64
CA TRP A 148 5.66 4.10 -8.42
C TRP A 148 5.24 5.56 -8.57
N TYR A 149 4.11 5.89 -7.95
CA TYR A 149 3.50 7.21 -7.95
C TYR A 149 2.96 7.55 -6.57
N THR A 150 2.87 8.85 -6.32
CA THR A 150 1.94 9.38 -5.32
C THR A 150 0.75 10.02 -6.02
N ALA A 151 -0.47 9.77 -5.51
CA ALA A 151 -1.67 10.52 -5.84
C ALA A 151 -2.10 11.30 -4.59
N ARG A 152 -2.05 12.63 -4.66
CA ARG A 152 -2.38 13.52 -3.54
C ARG A 152 -3.60 14.36 -3.88
N TRP A 153 -4.50 14.50 -2.92
CA TRP A 153 -5.54 15.52 -3.01
C TRP A 153 -4.99 16.91 -2.64
N THR A 154 -5.16 17.89 -3.53
CA THR A 154 -4.71 19.28 -3.31
C THR A 154 -5.75 20.14 -2.59
N GLY A 155 -6.91 19.59 -2.24
CA GLY A 155 -8.08 20.35 -1.80
C GLY A 155 -9.07 20.64 -2.93
N ALA A 156 -8.64 20.54 -4.19
CA ALA A 156 -9.48 20.79 -5.36
C ALA A 156 -9.33 19.72 -6.46
N THR A 157 -8.15 19.14 -6.61
CA THR A 157 -7.84 18.14 -7.64
C THR A 157 -6.90 17.06 -7.11
N TRP A 158 -6.90 15.90 -7.78
CA TRP A 158 -5.87 14.90 -7.57
C TRP A 158 -4.63 15.26 -8.40
N GLU A 159 -3.49 15.36 -7.73
CA GLU A 159 -2.17 15.52 -8.33
C GLU A 159 -1.44 14.18 -8.32
N PHE A 160 -0.89 13.77 -9.47
CA PHE A 160 -0.14 12.53 -9.63
C PHE A 160 1.31 12.84 -9.90
N ARG A 161 2.23 12.34 -9.07
CA ARG A 161 3.67 12.55 -9.22
C ARG A 161 4.41 11.23 -9.27
N PRO A 162 5.30 11.02 -10.26
CA PRO A 162 6.18 9.85 -10.26
C PRO A 162 7.12 9.94 -9.06
N PHE A 163 7.41 8.79 -8.47
CA PHE A 163 8.36 8.66 -7.37
C PHE A 163 9.65 7.97 -7.84
N THR A 164 9.58 6.67 -8.13
CA THR A 164 10.71 5.84 -8.56
C THR A 164 10.18 4.60 -9.31
N THR A 165 11.06 3.72 -9.75
CA THR A 165 10.71 2.40 -10.28
C THR A 165 11.22 1.30 -9.36
N SER A 166 10.57 0.13 -9.41
CA SER A 166 11.15 -1.13 -8.93
C SER A 166 11.09 -2.17 -10.06
N ASP A 167 11.17 -3.46 -9.76
CA ASP A 167 11.18 -4.53 -10.76
C ASP A 167 10.03 -5.55 -10.60
N HIS A 168 9.11 -5.35 -9.65
CA HIS A 168 7.97 -6.23 -9.49
C HIS A 168 6.67 -5.55 -9.01
N ASN A 169 5.53 -6.04 -9.51
CA ASN A 169 4.19 -5.51 -9.17
C ASN A 169 3.87 -5.55 -7.67
N TYR A 170 4.34 -6.60 -6.99
CA TYR A 170 4.09 -6.86 -5.57
C TYR A 170 5.16 -6.31 -4.63
N ASP A 171 6.13 -5.55 -5.14
CA ASP A 171 7.02 -4.76 -4.28
C ASP A 171 6.16 -3.85 -3.42
N HIS A 172 6.32 -3.93 -2.11
CA HIS A 172 5.39 -3.29 -1.19
C HIS A 172 6.16 -2.65 -0.05
N GLY A 173 5.83 -1.40 0.20
CA GLY A 173 6.39 -0.61 1.28
C GLY A 173 5.40 0.45 1.71
N THR A 174 5.86 1.31 2.60
CA THR A 174 5.00 2.21 3.36
C THR A 174 5.43 3.67 3.20
N LEU A 175 4.44 4.56 3.24
CA LEU A 175 4.55 6.01 3.16
C LEU A 175 4.21 6.61 4.52
N TYR A 176 5.12 7.44 5.03
CA TYR A 176 4.90 8.33 6.15
C TYR A 176 4.73 9.75 5.64
N ILE A 177 3.83 10.49 6.27
CA ILE A 177 3.83 11.95 6.22
C ILE A 177 4.09 12.43 7.64
N GLU A 178 5.33 12.83 7.90
CA GLU A 178 5.85 13.18 9.21
C GLU A 178 5.32 14.56 9.64
N ALA A 179 5.32 14.82 10.96
CA ALA A 179 4.77 16.06 11.52
C ALA A 179 5.50 17.33 11.05
N ASP A 180 6.77 17.22 10.66
CA ASP A 180 7.56 18.32 10.10
C ASP A 180 7.30 18.55 8.59
N GLY A 181 6.37 17.79 8.00
CA GLY A 181 6.03 17.83 6.58
C GLY A 181 6.90 16.92 5.70
N THR A 182 7.89 16.23 6.25
CA THR A 182 8.71 15.27 5.49
C THR A 182 7.86 14.08 5.06
N TRP A 183 7.88 13.77 3.77
CA TRP A 183 7.34 12.52 3.27
C TRP A 183 8.46 11.49 3.26
N ARG A 184 8.22 10.30 3.79
CA ARG A 184 9.20 9.22 3.83
C ARG A 184 8.62 7.96 3.23
N VAL A 185 9.38 7.29 2.36
CA VAL A 185 9.03 5.96 1.88
C VAL A 185 10.09 4.97 2.31
N ILE A 186 9.66 3.84 2.85
CA ILE A 186 10.52 2.67 3.12
C ILE A 186 9.93 1.51 2.32
N ALA A 187 10.64 1.09 1.27
CA ALA A 187 10.15 0.10 0.32
C ALA A 187 11.32 -0.62 -0.40
N PRO A 188 11.09 -1.82 -0.96
CA PRO A 188 12.08 -2.53 -1.75
C PRO A 188 12.14 -1.95 -3.16
N THR A 189 12.77 -0.78 -3.33
CA THR A 189 12.84 -0.08 -4.63
C THR A 189 14.13 -0.35 -5.39
N GLU A 190 15.02 -1.18 -4.86
CA GLU A 190 16.22 -1.66 -5.55
C GLU A 190 16.08 -3.15 -5.77
N PRO A 191 16.39 -3.67 -6.97
CA PRO A 191 16.39 -5.12 -7.21
C PRO A 191 17.28 -5.83 -6.19
N GLY A 192 16.75 -6.90 -5.61
CA GLY A 192 17.48 -7.76 -4.68
C GLY A 192 18.21 -8.92 -5.38
N PRO A 193 18.65 -9.93 -4.61
CA PRO A 193 19.31 -11.13 -5.14
C PRO A 193 18.42 -12.00 -6.04
N GLN A 194 17.09 -11.85 -6.00
CA GLN A 194 16.16 -12.51 -6.92
C GLN A 194 15.46 -11.46 -7.82
N PRO A 195 16.14 -10.95 -8.87
CA PRO A 195 15.60 -9.90 -9.73
C PRO A 195 14.31 -10.33 -10.42
N TRP A 196 13.38 -9.40 -10.59
CA TRP A 196 12.02 -9.62 -11.10
C TRP A 196 11.17 -10.59 -10.27
N GLY A 197 11.67 -11.06 -9.14
CA GLY A 197 10.89 -11.70 -8.10
C GLY A 197 10.27 -10.65 -7.18
N THR A 198 9.27 -11.02 -6.39
CA THR A 198 8.68 -10.06 -5.44
C THR A 198 9.71 -9.62 -4.40
N GLY A 199 9.76 -8.32 -4.13
CA GLY A 199 10.68 -7.71 -3.17
C GLY A 199 12.03 -7.38 -3.78
N GLY A 200 12.93 -6.93 -2.92
CA GLY A 200 14.26 -6.49 -3.31
C GLY A 200 15.02 -5.99 -2.10
N ASP A 201 15.97 -5.09 -2.32
CA ASP A 201 16.64 -4.41 -1.22
C ASP A 201 15.83 -3.20 -0.73
N MET A 202 15.64 -3.10 0.58
CA MET A 202 14.90 -2.02 1.22
C MET A 202 15.67 -0.71 1.11
N VAL A 203 14.97 0.35 0.72
CA VAL A 203 15.52 1.70 0.61
C VAL A 203 14.62 2.69 1.32
N MET A 204 15.24 3.65 1.98
CA MET A 204 14.61 4.79 2.59
C MET A 204 14.77 6.02 1.68
N TRP A 205 13.65 6.63 1.37
CA TRP A 205 13.55 7.85 0.58
C TRP A 205 12.85 8.95 1.36
N THR A 206 13.21 10.20 1.11
CA THR A 206 12.50 11.35 1.67
C THR A 206 12.19 12.39 0.60
N SER A 207 11.08 13.10 0.78
CA SER A 207 10.74 14.32 0.04
C SER A 207 10.34 15.42 1.03
N ARG A 208 10.77 16.65 0.77
CA ARG A 208 10.41 17.85 1.56
C ARG A 208 9.49 18.81 0.80
N ASP A 209 9.07 18.43 -0.40
CA ASP A 209 8.27 19.23 -1.32
C ASP A 209 7.03 18.47 -1.83
N GLN A 210 6.48 17.65 -0.94
CA GLN A 210 5.22 16.92 -1.16
C GLN A 210 5.30 15.98 -2.37
N GLY A 211 6.43 15.28 -2.50
CA GLY A 211 6.67 14.27 -3.51
C GLY A 211 7.02 14.81 -4.89
N ALA A 212 7.40 16.10 -5.04
CA ALA A 212 7.91 16.63 -6.31
C ALA A 212 9.32 16.11 -6.59
N HIS A 213 10.17 16.10 -5.57
CA HIS A 213 11.51 15.53 -5.64
C HIS A 213 11.74 14.57 -4.48
N TRP A 214 12.42 13.48 -4.78
CA TRP A 214 12.76 12.44 -3.81
C TRP A 214 14.27 12.29 -3.72
N THR A 215 14.76 12.15 -2.50
CA THR A 215 16.15 11.85 -2.19
C THR A 215 16.23 10.45 -1.60
N ARG A 216 17.06 9.59 -2.20
CA ARG A 216 17.46 8.33 -1.57
C ARG A 216 18.37 8.66 -0.40
N VAL A 217 17.86 8.53 0.82
CA VAL A 217 18.62 8.87 2.02
C VAL A 217 19.47 7.71 2.50
N LYS A 218 19.00 6.48 2.31
CA LYS A 218 19.73 5.28 2.74
C LYS A 218 19.24 4.03 2.03
N GLN A 219 20.16 3.17 1.60
CA GLN A 219 19.84 1.76 1.33
C GLN A 219 19.94 0.99 2.64
N LEU A 220 18.82 0.42 3.08
CA LEU A 220 18.65 -0.20 4.39
C LEU A 220 19.14 -1.65 4.40
N THR A 221 19.01 -2.35 3.27
CA THR A 221 19.55 -3.71 3.09
C THR A 221 20.35 -3.75 1.79
N GLN A 222 21.40 -4.57 1.77
CA GLN A 222 22.27 -4.76 0.60
C GLN A 222 22.98 -6.10 0.72
N ASN A 223 23.35 -6.70 -0.42
CA ASN A 223 24.01 -8.02 -0.45
C ASN A 223 23.21 -9.09 0.32
N SER A 224 21.90 -8.92 0.34
CA SER A 224 20.97 -9.82 1.03
C SER A 224 20.98 -11.18 0.36
N ARG A 225 20.70 -12.25 1.11
CA ARG A 225 20.52 -13.59 0.52
C ARG A 225 19.15 -13.72 -0.17
N TYR A 226 18.15 -13.05 0.38
CA TYR A 226 16.77 -13.10 -0.06
C TYR A 226 16.22 -11.69 -0.27
N ASN A 227 15.23 -11.56 -1.14
CA ASN A 227 14.47 -10.33 -1.29
C ASN A 227 13.75 -9.98 0.01
N HIS A 228 13.74 -8.70 0.35
CA HIS A 228 12.91 -8.13 1.40
C HIS A 228 11.63 -7.57 0.78
N SER A 229 10.49 -7.73 1.45
CA SER A 229 9.25 -7.14 0.96
C SER A 229 8.25 -6.84 2.06
N TYR A 230 7.16 -6.17 1.67
CA TYR A 230 6.00 -5.90 2.51
C TYR A 230 6.33 -5.10 3.77
N ALA A 231 7.13 -4.04 3.62
CA ALA A 231 7.39 -3.12 4.72
C ALA A 231 6.11 -2.40 5.15
N ARG A 232 5.84 -2.42 6.46
CA ARG A 232 4.67 -1.81 7.08
C ARG A 232 5.09 -0.84 8.17
N GLN A 233 4.34 0.26 8.27
CA GLN A 233 4.47 1.20 9.38
C GLN A 233 3.73 0.68 10.62
N PRO A 234 4.35 0.73 11.81
CA PRO A 234 3.65 0.58 13.08
C PRO A 234 2.68 1.76 13.30
N VAL A 235 1.53 1.47 13.92
CA VAL A 235 0.61 2.54 14.35
C VAL A 235 1.23 3.24 15.55
N ASN A 236 1.29 4.58 15.51
CA ASN A 236 1.98 5.41 16.51
C ASN A 236 3.46 4.98 16.69
N ALA A 237 4.17 4.84 15.57
CA ALA A 237 5.55 4.40 15.55
C ALA A 237 6.46 5.23 16.48
N ASP A 238 7.28 4.51 17.25
CA ASP A 238 8.41 5.09 17.97
C ASP A 238 9.60 5.25 17.00
N PRO A 239 10.41 6.31 17.09
CA PRO A 239 11.59 6.47 16.24
C PRO A 239 12.55 5.27 16.25
N GLU A 240 12.59 4.47 17.31
CA GLU A 240 13.41 3.25 17.40
C GLU A 240 12.71 1.98 16.85
N PHE A 241 11.44 2.06 16.45
CA PHE A 241 10.69 1.00 15.79
C PHE A 241 9.74 1.59 14.76
N TYR A 242 10.30 1.89 13.59
CA TYR A 242 9.66 2.75 12.59
C TYR A 242 9.11 1.98 11.40
N ALA A 243 9.72 0.88 10.97
CA ALA A 243 9.17 -0.01 9.94
C ALA A 243 9.44 -1.48 10.29
N LEU A 244 8.54 -2.39 9.89
CA LEU A 244 8.67 -3.84 10.08
C LEU A 244 8.45 -4.56 8.74
N TRP A 245 9.27 -5.56 8.44
CA TRP A 245 9.15 -6.38 7.23
C TRP A 245 9.75 -7.78 7.43
N ALA A 246 9.67 -8.61 6.40
CA ALA A 246 10.30 -9.92 6.34
C ALA A 246 11.07 -10.13 5.03
N ASP A 247 11.92 -11.14 4.99
CA ASP A 247 12.61 -11.60 3.78
C ASP A 247 12.16 -13.01 3.36
N GLY A 248 12.53 -13.42 2.16
CA GLY A 248 12.33 -14.77 1.65
C GLY A 248 12.59 -14.85 0.15
N SER A 249 12.90 -16.04 -0.36
CA SER A 249 13.04 -16.22 -1.80
C SER A 249 11.65 -16.31 -2.45
N PRO A 250 11.37 -15.53 -3.51
CA PRO A 250 10.16 -15.72 -4.31
C PRO A 250 10.23 -16.94 -5.23
N LEU A 251 11.37 -17.64 -5.31
CA LEU A 251 11.62 -18.72 -6.27
C LEU A 251 11.60 -20.12 -5.62
N GLU A 252 11.78 -20.18 -4.30
CA GLU A 252 11.89 -21.44 -3.56
C GLU A 252 11.50 -21.23 -2.10
N ALA A 253 11.13 -22.32 -1.41
CA ALA A 253 10.85 -22.25 0.02
C ALA A 253 12.14 -21.99 0.82
N THR A 254 12.15 -20.96 1.66
CA THR A 254 13.30 -20.59 2.48
C THR A 254 12.89 -20.30 3.92
N PRO A 255 13.82 -20.31 4.87
CA PRO A 255 13.65 -19.55 6.11
C PRO A 255 13.30 -18.09 5.81
N SER A 256 12.61 -17.45 6.75
CA SER A 256 12.26 -16.03 6.70
C SER A 256 12.58 -15.41 8.05
N ALA A 257 13.18 -14.24 8.05
CA ALA A 257 13.49 -13.46 9.24
C ALA A 257 12.64 -12.19 9.29
N LEU A 258 12.33 -11.75 10.51
CA LEU A 258 11.66 -10.48 10.75
C LEU A 258 12.70 -9.38 10.96
N TYR A 259 12.49 -8.26 10.29
CA TYR A 259 13.36 -7.09 10.35
C TYR A 259 12.57 -5.87 10.78
N PHE A 260 13.23 -4.96 11.48
CA PHE A 260 12.70 -3.63 11.68
C PHE A 260 13.76 -2.56 11.49
N ALA A 261 13.32 -1.35 11.15
CA ALA A 261 14.16 -0.19 11.03
C ALA A 261 13.76 0.90 12.01
N THR A 262 14.73 1.67 12.46
CA THR A 262 14.52 2.96 13.14
C THR A 262 14.27 4.07 12.10
N GLN A 263 13.78 5.22 12.54
CA GLN A 263 13.49 6.37 11.69
C GLN A 263 14.75 6.94 11.02
N ASP A 264 15.90 6.88 11.72
CA ASP A 264 17.22 7.24 11.17
C ASP A 264 17.84 6.12 10.30
N GLY A 265 17.14 4.99 10.13
CA GLY A 265 17.49 3.95 9.18
C GLY A 265 18.54 2.95 9.68
N ARG A 266 18.69 2.76 10.98
CA ARG A 266 19.36 1.55 11.51
C ARG A 266 18.43 0.37 11.33
N VAL A 267 18.97 -0.77 10.93
CA VAL A 267 18.20 -1.99 10.67
C VAL A 267 18.59 -3.07 11.66
N TYR A 268 17.58 -3.77 12.16
CA TYR A 268 17.74 -4.88 13.07
C TYR A 268 16.96 -6.08 12.56
N ARG A 269 17.47 -7.28 12.83
CA ARG A 269 16.85 -8.56 12.53
C ARG A 269 16.56 -9.30 13.83
N LEU A 270 15.37 -9.87 13.96
CA LEU A 270 15.07 -10.81 15.04
C LEU A 270 15.85 -12.12 14.83
N PRO A 271 16.46 -12.69 15.87
CA PRO A 271 17.21 -13.93 15.73
C PRO A 271 16.27 -15.07 15.32
N GLU A 272 16.72 -15.92 14.40
CA GLU A 272 15.95 -17.06 13.90
C GLU A 272 15.54 -18.03 15.02
N ARG A 273 16.37 -18.15 16.06
CA ARG A 273 16.11 -18.98 17.24
C ARG A 273 16.16 -18.14 18.51
N MET A 274 15.08 -18.19 19.28
CA MET A 274 14.99 -17.59 20.62
C MET A 274 15.00 -18.71 21.67
N THR A 275 15.92 -18.65 22.63
CA THR A 275 16.01 -19.64 23.74
C THR A 275 15.24 -19.21 24.99
N THR A 276 14.71 -17.99 25.01
CA THR A 276 13.86 -17.46 26.08
C THR A 276 12.70 -16.66 25.48
N ALA A 277 11.79 -16.13 26.31
CA ALA A 277 10.65 -15.33 25.87
C ALA A 277 11.03 -14.04 25.14
N THR A 278 12.27 -13.54 25.33
CA THR A 278 12.78 -12.34 24.67
C THR A 278 14.19 -12.60 24.14
N ALA A 279 14.55 -11.95 23.03
CA ALA A 279 15.90 -12.00 22.49
C ALA A 279 16.30 -10.62 21.98
N LYS A 280 17.60 -10.32 22.06
CA LYS A 280 18.11 -9.05 21.57
C LYS A 280 18.16 -9.09 20.03
N PRO A 281 17.58 -8.11 19.33
CA PRO A 281 17.71 -8.01 17.88
C PRO A 281 19.16 -7.81 17.45
N GLU A 282 19.50 -8.37 16.30
CA GLU A 282 20.83 -8.32 15.71
C GLU A 282 20.92 -7.13 14.75
N PRO A 283 21.92 -6.24 14.86
CA PRO A 283 22.09 -5.17 13.89
C PRO A 283 22.46 -5.74 12.52
N VAL A 284 21.81 -5.26 11.47
CA VAL A 284 22.15 -5.55 10.07
C VAL A 284 23.11 -4.45 9.59
N ARG A 285 24.21 -4.86 8.94
CA ARG A 285 25.27 -3.97 8.45
C ARG A 285 25.25 -3.86 6.94
#